data_AF-A0AAV5C9T3-F1
#
_entry.id   AF-A0AAV5C9T3-F1
#
_cell.length_a   1.000
_cell.length_b   1.000
_cell.length_c   1.000
_cell.angle_alpha   90.00
_cell.angle_beta   90.00
_cell.angle_gamma   90.00
#
_symmetry.space_group_name_H-M   'P 1'
#
loop_
_entity.id
_entity.type
_entity.pdbx_description
1 polymer ?
#
loop_
_entity_poly.entity_id
_entity_poly.type
_entity_poly.pdbx_seq_one_letter_code
_entity_poly.pdbx_strand_id
1 'polypeptide(L)'
;MAAAASATGGETRLLDRCIDGAARSAATVEVWRRQRRSLERLPAQLADALLRRLAARGLLFPSLLEVFQRSVEEVDLSGFAAVDAEWLAYLGSFRYLRVLKLADCKNITNPAVWALSGMTRK
;
A
#
# COMPACT_ATOMS: atom_id res chain seq x y z
N MET A 1 -0.52 37.92 -15.76
CA MET A 1 -0.52 36.52 -16.23
C MET A 1 -0.51 35.59 -15.02
N ALA A 2 -1.46 34.66 -15.01
CA ALA A 2 -1.54 33.40 -14.26
C ALA A 2 -1.51 33.42 -12.71
N ALA A 3 -2.67 33.74 -12.13
CA ALA A 3 -3.14 33.12 -10.89
C ALA A 3 -3.78 31.75 -11.24
N ALA A 4 -3.17 30.64 -10.79
CA ALA A 4 -3.77 29.29 -10.93
C ALA A 4 -3.18 28.21 -9.98
N ALA A 5 -2.46 28.58 -8.91
CA ALA A 5 -1.71 27.59 -8.11
C ALA A 5 -2.32 27.22 -6.74
N SER A 6 -3.45 27.80 -6.32
CA SER A 6 -3.95 27.65 -4.93
C SER A 6 -5.16 26.74 -4.72
N ALA A 7 -5.79 26.20 -5.77
CA ALA A 7 -6.97 25.35 -5.61
C ALA A 7 -6.62 23.87 -5.28
N THR A 8 -5.59 23.31 -5.92
CA THR A 8 -5.20 21.89 -5.77
C THR A 8 -4.35 21.59 -4.52
N GLY A 9 -3.76 22.62 -3.91
CA GLY A 9 -2.97 22.48 -2.68
C GLY A 9 -3.82 22.25 -1.42
N GLY A 10 -5.10 22.62 -1.44
CA GLY A 10 -6.03 22.40 -0.33
C GLY A 10 -6.57 20.97 -0.28
N GLU A 11 -6.97 20.43 -1.43
CA GLU A 11 -7.49 19.07 -1.56
C GLU A 11 -6.44 18.01 -1.27
N THR A 12 -5.21 18.19 -1.77
CA THR A 12 -4.08 17.30 -1.45
C THR A 12 -3.74 17.33 0.04
N ARG A 13 -3.78 18.50 0.70
CA ARG A 13 -3.58 18.62 2.15
C ARG A 13 -4.67 17.95 2.98
N LEU A 14 -5.93 17.98 2.53
CA LEU A 14 -7.03 17.30 3.20
C LEU A 14 -6.91 15.79 3.01
N LEU A 15 -6.61 15.32 1.80
CA LEU A 15 -6.36 13.91 1.51
C LEU A 15 -5.19 13.38 2.35
N ASP A 16 -4.06 14.08 2.39
CA ASP A 16 -2.92 13.72 3.24
C ASP A 16 -3.29 13.63 4.71
N ARG A 17 -4.08 14.59 5.23
CA ARG A 17 -4.58 14.55 6.61
C ARG A 17 -5.52 13.39 6.87
N CYS A 18 -6.39 13.05 5.91
CA CYS A 18 -7.28 11.90 6.00
C CYS A 18 -6.50 10.59 5.99
N ILE A 19 -5.50 10.46 5.12
CA ILE A 19 -4.60 9.29 5.07
C ILE A 19 -3.79 9.20 6.37
N ASP A 20 -3.23 10.31 6.86
CA ASP A 20 -2.50 10.37 8.11
C ASP A 20 -3.40 10.06 9.31
N GLY A 21 -4.68 10.42 9.25
CA GLY A 21 -5.71 10.04 10.22
C GLY A 21 -6.03 8.55 10.16
N ALA A 22 -6.23 8.00 8.96
CA ALA A 22 -6.51 6.58 8.74
C ALA A 22 -5.35 5.68 9.15
N ALA A 23 -4.11 6.14 8.95
CA ALA A 23 -2.88 5.46 9.37
C ALA A 23 -2.40 5.90 10.77
N ARG A 24 -3.21 6.61 11.56
CA ARG A 24 -2.78 7.18 12.86
C ARG A 24 -2.42 6.11 13.88
N SER A 25 -3.17 5.01 13.92
CA SER A 25 -2.98 3.95 14.91
C SER A 25 -3.48 2.61 14.38
N ALA A 26 -2.96 1.52 14.95
CA ALA A 26 -3.44 0.17 14.66
C ALA A 26 -4.96 0.02 14.95
N ALA A 27 -5.48 0.70 15.97
CA ALA A 27 -6.92 0.68 16.26
C ALA A 27 -7.74 1.29 15.11
N THR A 28 -7.28 2.42 14.54
CA THR A 28 -7.92 3.04 13.37
C THR A 28 -7.86 2.12 12.16
N VAL A 29 -6.71 1.47 11.95
CA VAL A 29 -6.51 0.46 10.89
C VAL A 29 -7.54 -0.66 11.01
N GLU A 30 -7.72 -1.24 12.20
CA GLU A 30 -8.69 -2.29 12.43
C GLU A 30 -10.15 -1.84 12.20
N VAL A 31 -10.48 -0.58 12.50
CA VAL A 31 -11.83 -0.03 12.28
C VAL A 31 -12.17 -0.01 10.78
N TRP A 32 -11.31 0.57 9.94
CA TRP A 32 -11.59 0.61 8.50
C TRP A 32 -11.31 -0.73 7.82
N ARG A 33 -10.43 -1.58 8.36
CA ARG A 33 -10.20 -2.95 7.87
C ARG A 33 -11.49 -3.78 7.89
N ARG A 34 -12.33 -3.61 8.91
CA ARG A 34 -13.67 -4.23 8.97
C ARG A 34 -14.59 -3.77 7.82
N GLN A 35 -14.33 -2.60 7.24
CA GLN A 35 -15.06 -2.03 6.11
C GLN A 35 -14.39 -2.36 4.76
N ARG A 36 -13.79 -3.56 4.63
CA ARG A 36 -13.05 -4.05 3.45
C ARG A 36 -13.70 -3.71 2.10
N ARG A 37 -15.02 -3.85 1.97
CA ARG A 37 -15.76 -3.57 0.72
C ARG A 37 -15.63 -2.13 0.23
N SER A 38 -15.49 -1.16 1.14
CA SER A 38 -15.32 0.25 0.77
C SER A 38 -13.90 0.53 0.26
N LEU A 39 -12.90 -0.17 0.81
CA LEU A 39 -11.49 -0.05 0.41
C LEU A 39 -11.18 -0.77 -0.92
N GLU A 40 -11.96 -1.79 -1.27
CA GLU A 40 -11.85 -2.45 -2.58
C GLU A 40 -12.26 -1.53 -3.75
N ARG A 41 -13.02 -0.46 -3.50
CA ARG A 41 -13.41 0.53 -4.52
C ARG A 41 -12.53 1.79 -4.49
N LEU A 42 -11.48 1.77 -3.67
CA LEU A 42 -10.65 2.92 -3.43
C LEU A 42 -9.76 3.20 -4.65
N PRO A 43 -9.60 4.45 -5.10
CA PRO A 43 -8.74 4.78 -6.22
C PRO A 43 -7.29 4.36 -5.95
N ALA A 44 -6.58 3.87 -6.98
CA ALA A 44 -5.23 3.37 -6.83
C ALA A 44 -4.27 4.36 -6.16
N GLN A 45 -4.33 5.63 -6.59
CA GLN A 45 -3.50 6.70 -6.02
C GLN A 45 -3.69 6.87 -4.51
N LEU A 46 -4.92 6.73 -4.01
CA LEU A 46 -5.21 6.86 -2.58
C LEU A 46 -4.79 5.60 -1.81
N ALA A 47 -4.95 4.42 -2.44
CA ALA A 47 -4.56 3.15 -1.87
C ALA A 47 -3.03 3.07 -1.73
N ASP A 48 -2.29 3.50 -2.76
CA ASP A 48 -0.83 3.56 -2.79
C ASP A 48 -0.32 4.52 -1.71
N ALA A 49 -0.91 5.72 -1.60
CA ALA A 49 -0.54 6.70 -0.59
C ALA A 49 -0.81 6.19 0.84
N LEU A 50 -1.95 5.53 1.08
CA LEU A 50 -2.28 4.92 2.36
C LEU A 50 -1.31 3.79 2.72
N LEU A 51 -1.02 2.90 1.77
CA LEU A 51 -0.07 1.82 1.95
C LEU A 51 1.33 2.35 2.31
N ARG A 52 1.82 3.38 1.60
CA ARG A 52 3.11 4.03 1.91
C ARG A 52 3.13 4.65 3.30
N ARG A 53 2.03 5.27 3.75
CA ARG A 53 1.94 5.85 5.10
C ARG A 53 1.89 4.78 6.18
N LEU A 54 1.20 3.67 5.94
CA LEU A 54 1.21 2.52 6.84
C LEU A 54 2.60 1.88 6.91
N ALA A 55 3.30 1.82 5.77
CA ALA A 55 4.67 1.35 5.68
C ALA A 55 5.61 2.26 6.51
N ALA A 56 5.59 3.57 6.25
CA ALA A 56 6.43 4.51 6.99
C ALA A 56 6.22 4.48 8.52
N ARG A 57 5.03 4.04 8.98
CA ARG A 57 4.69 3.93 10.41
C ARG A 57 4.86 2.53 11.00
N GLY A 58 5.28 1.54 10.22
CA GLY A 58 5.41 0.15 10.67
C GLY A 58 4.09 -0.49 11.08
N LEU A 59 2.97 -0.03 10.52
CA LEU A 59 1.62 -0.54 10.80
C LEU A 59 1.15 -1.55 9.73
N LEU A 60 2.01 -1.89 8.77
CA LEU A 60 1.74 -2.95 7.80
C LEU A 60 2.04 -4.31 8.41
N PHE A 61 1.14 -5.26 8.15
CA PHE A 61 1.28 -6.67 8.46
C PHE A 61 0.71 -7.50 7.29
N PRO A 62 1.12 -8.77 7.09
CA PRO A 62 0.79 -9.55 5.90
C PRO A 62 -0.71 -9.57 5.56
N SER A 63 -1.55 -9.87 6.56
CA SER A 63 -3.01 -9.96 6.35
C SER A 63 -3.71 -8.62 6.05
N LEU A 64 -3.02 -7.48 6.20
CA LEU A 64 -3.54 -6.18 5.76
C LEU A 64 -3.37 -5.97 4.25
N LEU A 65 -2.34 -6.58 3.64
CA LEU A 65 -2.07 -6.48 2.21
C LEU A 65 -3.22 -7.03 1.37
N GLU A 66 -3.97 -8.01 1.88
CA GLU A 66 -5.15 -8.56 1.21
C GLU A 66 -6.21 -7.51 0.86
N VAL A 67 -6.33 -6.47 1.69
CA VAL A 67 -7.30 -5.39 1.49
C VAL A 67 -6.93 -4.55 0.25
N PHE A 68 -5.65 -4.53 -0.10
CA PHE A 68 -5.09 -3.70 -1.17
C PHE A 68 -4.90 -4.43 -2.50
N GLN A 69 -5.14 -5.75 -2.57
CA GLN A 69 -4.91 -6.60 -3.74
C GLN A 69 -5.56 -6.10 -5.05
N ARG A 70 -6.69 -5.40 -4.95
CA ARG A 70 -7.47 -4.90 -6.10
C ARG A 70 -7.41 -3.39 -6.30
N SER A 71 -6.71 -2.68 -5.43
CA SER A 71 -6.68 -1.22 -5.45
C SER A 71 -5.29 -0.69 -5.75
N VAL A 72 -4.24 -1.33 -5.23
CA VAL A 72 -2.87 -0.81 -5.31
C VAL A 72 -2.20 -1.11 -6.64
N GLU A 73 -1.55 -0.09 -7.20
CA GLU A 73 -0.71 -0.20 -8.40
C GLU A 73 0.78 -0.10 -8.05
N GLU A 74 1.14 0.63 -7.00
CA GLU A 74 2.53 0.84 -6.59
C GLU A 74 2.75 0.50 -5.12
N VAL A 75 3.57 -0.53 -4.87
CA VAL A 75 4.00 -0.94 -3.52
C VAL A 75 5.45 -0.57 -3.31
N ASP A 76 5.71 0.21 -2.26
CA ASP A 76 7.06 0.48 -1.77
C ASP A 76 7.22 -0.10 -0.38
N LEU A 77 8.07 -1.12 -0.27
CA LEU A 77 8.44 -1.77 0.98
C LEU A 77 9.96 -1.69 1.19
N SER A 78 10.61 -0.68 0.61
CA SER A 78 12.04 -0.49 0.81
C SER A 78 12.39 -0.28 2.29
N GLY A 79 13.48 -0.92 2.74
CA GLY A 79 13.95 -0.89 4.13
C GLY A 79 13.11 -1.71 5.12
N PHE A 80 12.07 -2.40 4.65
CA PHE A 80 11.30 -3.29 5.53
C PHE A 80 12.04 -4.59 5.79
N ALA A 81 12.62 -4.70 6.99
CA ALA A 81 13.24 -5.93 7.46
C ALA A 81 12.22 -7.06 7.71
N ALA A 82 10.94 -6.73 7.95
CA ALA A 82 9.88 -7.72 8.20
C ALA A 82 9.33 -8.38 6.93
N VAL A 83 9.75 -7.94 5.73
CA VAL A 83 9.31 -8.53 4.46
C VAL A 83 10.05 -9.83 4.21
N ASP A 84 9.29 -10.92 4.24
CA ASP A 84 9.75 -12.28 4.05
C ASP A 84 8.96 -12.98 2.92
N ALA A 85 9.04 -14.32 2.88
CA ALA A 85 8.33 -15.12 1.90
C ALA A 85 6.79 -15.01 1.99
N GLU A 86 6.24 -14.83 3.19
CA GLU A 86 4.80 -14.69 3.38
C GLU A 86 4.29 -13.39 2.74
N TRP A 87 5.01 -12.28 2.97
CA TRP A 87 4.67 -10.99 2.35
C TRP A 87 4.66 -11.08 0.82
N LEU A 88 5.66 -11.74 0.24
CA LEU A 88 5.76 -11.91 -1.21
C LEU A 88 4.65 -12.81 -1.77
N ALA A 89 4.16 -13.80 -1.01
CA ALA A 89 2.98 -14.58 -1.37
C ALA A 89 1.71 -13.74 -1.48
N TYR A 90 1.48 -12.81 -0.54
CA TYR A 90 0.35 -11.89 -0.62
C TYR A 90 0.49 -10.90 -1.79
N LEU A 91 1.70 -10.39 -2.02
CA LEU A 91 1.99 -9.46 -3.12
C LEU A 91 1.80 -10.11 -4.49
N GLY A 92 2.12 -11.40 -4.62
CA GLY A 92 1.85 -12.20 -5.82
C GLY A 92 0.37 -12.25 -6.21
N SER A 93 -0.54 -11.97 -5.28
CA SER A 93 -1.99 -11.94 -5.52
C SER A 93 -2.52 -10.57 -5.99
N PHE A 94 -1.67 -9.55 -6.13
CA PHE A 94 -2.11 -8.21 -6.53
C PHE A 94 -2.42 -8.18 -8.02
N ARG A 95 -3.62 -7.71 -8.37
CA ARG A 95 -4.11 -7.76 -9.76
C ARG A 95 -3.61 -6.59 -10.61
N TYR A 96 -3.41 -5.43 -9.99
CA TYR A 96 -3.05 -4.20 -10.69
C TYR A 96 -1.65 -3.70 -10.33
N LEU A 97 -0.86 -4.50 -9.61
CA LEU A 97 0.49 -4.11 -9.20
C LEU A 97 1.39 -3.94 -10.44
N ARG A 98 1.93 -2.74 -10.61
CA ARG A 98 2.83 -2.37 -11.70
C ARG A 98 4.24 -2.12 -11.22
N VAL A 99 4.37 -1.55 -10.02
CA VAL A 99 5.66 -1.19 -9.44
C VAL A 99 5.75 -1.82 -8.06
N LEU A 100 6.78 -2.65 -7.85
CA LEU A 100 7.10 -3.24 -6.56
C LEU A 100 8.55 -2.90 -6.23
N LYS A 101 8.77 -2.11 -5.17
CA LYS A 101 10.10 -1.73 -4.68
C LYS A 101 10.41 -2.50 -3.40
N LEU A 102 11.50 -3.26 -3.45
CA LEU A 102 11.98 -4.14 -2.37
C LEU A 102 13.46 -3.85 -2.05
N ALA A 103 13.83 -2.57 -2.02
CA ALA A 103 15.22 -2.19 -1.75
C ALA A 103 15.58 -2.45 -0.27
N ASP A 104 16.78 -2.94 0.01
CA ASP A 104 17.30 -3.18 1.36
C ASP A 104 16.45 -4.13 2.25
N CYS A 105 15.70 -5.04 1.63
CA CYS A 105 14.97 -6.08 2.35
C CYS A 105 15.87 -7.30 2.61
N LYS A 106 16.32 -7.46 3.86
CA LYS A 106 17.31 -8.50 4.25
C LYS A 106 16.75 -9.93 4.33
N ASN A 107 15.43 -10.06 4.50
CA ASN A 107 14.75 -11.35 4.71
C ASN A 107 14.13 -11.94 3.43
N ILE A 108 14.36 -11.31 2.27
CA ILE A 108 13.89 -11.84 0.99
C ILE A 108 14.82 -12.94 0.53
N THR A 109 14.26 -14.14 0.38
CA THR A 109 14.97 -15.33 -0.09
C THR A 109 14.63 -15.62 -1.55
N ASN A 110 15.51 -16.29 -2.28
CA ASN A 110 15.25 -16.69 -3.68
C ASN A 110 13.93 -17.47 -3.87
N PRO A 111 13.53 -18.40 -2.99
CA PRO A 111 12.22 -19.06 -3.05
C PRO A 111 11.05 -18.07 -2.99
N ALA A 112 11.15 -17.03 -2.18
CA ALA A 112 10.09 -16.05 -2.00
C ALA A 112 9.78 -15.26 -3.28
N VAL A 113 10.80 -15.02 -4.12
CA VAL A 113 10.62 -14.32 -5.41
C VAL A 113 9.75 -15.13 -6.36
N TRP A 114 9.73 -16.46 -6.26
CA TRP A 114 8.82 -17.30 -7.08
C TRP A 114 7.35 -17.03 -6.78
N ALA A 115 7.01 -16.53 -5.60
CA ALA A 115 5.63 -16.14 -5.31
C ALA A 115 5.15 -14.99 -6.22
N LEU A 116 6.09 -14.16 -6.71
CA LEU A 116 5.82 -13.10 -7.68
C LEU A 116 5.70 -13.64 -9.12
N SER A 117 6.20 -14.84 -9.41
CA SER A 117 6.14 -15.42 -10.77
C SER A 117 4.71 -15.66 -11.26
N GLY A 118 3.75 -15.79 -10.32
CA GLY A 118 2.32 -15.91 -10.61
C GLY A 118 1.63 -14.59 -11.00
N MET A 119 2.32 -13.46 -10.97
CA MET A 119 1.78 -12.15 -11.36
C MET A 119 1.68 -12.04 -12.90
N THR A 120 0.78 -12.80 -13.50
CA THR A 120 0.39 -12.59 -14.91
C THR A 120 -0.44 -11.32 -15.01
N ARG A 121 0.04 -10.34 -15.80
CA ARG A 121 -0.77 -9.18 -16.21
C ARG A 121 -2.05 -9.70 -16.88
N LYS A 122 -3.19 -9.57 -16.20
CA LYS A 122 -4.52 -9.86 -16.75
C LYS A 122 -5.15 -8.61 -17.33
#